data_AF-A0AAE9DAK3-F1
#
_entry.id   AF-A0AAE9DAK3-F1
#
_cell.length_a   1.000
_cell.length_b   1.000
_cell.length_c   1.000
_cell.angle_alpha   90.00
_cell.angle_beta   90.00
_cell.angle_gamma   90.00
#
_symmetry.space_group_name_H-M   'P 1'
#
loop_
_entity.id
_entity.type
_entity.pdbx_description
1 polymer ?
#
loop_
_entity_poly.entity_id
_entity_poly.type
_entity_poly.pdbx_seq_one_letter_code
_entity_poly.pdbx_strand_id
1 'polypeptide(L)'
;MATPNTAVLQRVFKLVSRLRAARKLNLTFEELLEMDISQDVCSYFNIKDLVEPYLHNIDLKTKADRLLKKMEKASPAGPTRKRPFTENEGIEFGRKKTSPTLTAPKQRAPIAIAVRSNSRIPMKPINGNSIQMNRYEEDRRRKILKIQQMKQVGEEKRMENLNVFKMARL
;
A
#
# COMPACT_ATOMS: atom_id res chain seq x y z
N MET A 1 7.60 -22.83 -14.10
CA MET A 1 7.40 -21.62 -13.28
C MET A 1 6.82 -22.08 -11.94
N ALA A 2 7.65 -22.21 -10.90
CA ALA A 2 7.17 -22.61 -9.58
C ALA A 2 6.39 -21.43 -8.96
N THR A 3 5.09 -21.58 -8.74
CA THR A 3 4.30 -20.58 -8.03
C THR A 3 4.83 -20.47 -6.60
N PRO A 4 5.23 -19.28 -6.12
CA PRO A 4 5.71 -19.13 -4.76
C PRO A 4 4.63 -19.55 -3.77
N ASN A 5 5.03 -20.23 -2.70
CA ASN A 5 4.13 -20.69 -1.65
C ASN A 5 3.31 -19.51 -1.11
N THR A 6 1.98 -19.61 -1.14
CA THR A 6 1.05 -18.49 -0.90
C THR A 6 1.24 -17.84 0.48
N ALA A 7 1.66 -18.62 1.48
CA ALA A 7 1.99 -18.13 2.81
C ALA A 7 3.18 -17.16 2.84
N VAL A 8 4.22 -17.43 2.04
CA VAL A 8 5.42 -16.57 1.96
C VAL A 8 5.06 -15.24 1.31
N LEU A 9 4.29 -15.27 0.21
CA LEU A 9 3.79 -14.06 -0.46
C LEU A 9 2.96 -13.17 0.48
N GLN A 10 2.03 -13.77 1.24
CA GLN A 10 1.22 -13.02 2.21
C GLN A 10 2.07 -12.40 3.32
N ARG A 11 3.08 -13.13 3.81
CA ARG A 11 4.00 -12.62 4.83
C ARG A 11 4.84 -11.47 4.29
N VAL A 12 5.42 -11.61 3.10
CA VAL A 12 6.18 -10.53 2.44
C VAL A 12 5.29 -9.31 2.18
N PHE A 13 4.06 -9.51 1.70
CA PHE A 13 3.10 -8.42 1.51
C PHE A 13 2.85 -7.63 2.81
N LYS A 14 2.70 -8.33 3.94
CA LYS A 14 2.53 -7.70 5.26
C LYS A 14 3.77 -6.90 5.67
N LEU A 15 4.97 -7.42 5.41
CA LEU A 15 6.23 -6.73 5.70
C LEU A 15 6.44 -5.50 4.81
N VAL A 16 6.16 -5.62 3.52
CA VAL A 16 6.19 -4.51 2.54
C VAL A 16 5.20 -3.42 2.94
N SER A 17 4.00 -3.80 3.39
CA SER A 17 3.01 -2.84 3.90
C SER A 17 3.50 -2.08 5.14
N ARG A 18 4.24 -2.76 6.03
CA ARG A 18 4.87 -2.10 7.20
C ARG A 18 5.99 -1.16 6.79
N LEU A 19 6.82 -1.56 5.82
CA LEU A 19 7.90 -0.74 5.23
C LEU A 19 7.34 0.55 4.61
N ARG A 20 6.31 0.42 3.76
CA ARG A 20 5.63 1.59 3.16
C ARG A 20 5.02 2.53 4.20
N ALA A 21 4.49 1.98 5.28
CA ALA A 21 3.93 2.77 6.37
C ALA A 21 4.99 3.28 7.38
N ALA A 22 6.27 2.97 7.16
CA ALA A 22 7.38 3.26 8.08
C ALA A 22 7.15 2.77 9.52
N ARG A 23 6.49 1.63 9.72
CA ARG A 23 6.14 1.09 11.05
C ARG A 23 7.05 -0.07 11.43
N LYS A 24 7.54 -0.07 12.67
CA LYS A 24 8.36 -1.17 13.23
C LYS A 24 9.50 -1.56 12.29
N LEU A 25 10.22 -0.56 11.76
CA LEU A 25 11.23 -0.76 10.72
C LEU A 25 12.32 -1.75 11.14
N ASN A 26 12.87 -1.60 12.34
CA ASN A 26 13.90 -2.51 12.87
C ASN A 26 13.49 -3.99 12.81
N LEU A 27 12.29 -4.30 13.29
CA LEU A 27 11.73 -5.65 13.27
C LEU A 27 11.44 -6.11 11.82
N THR A 28 10.93 -5.22 10.99
CA THR A 28 10.59 -5.54 9.59
C THR A 28 11.85 -5.88 8.77
N PHE A 29 12.95 -5.16 8.98
CA PHE A 29 14.23 -5.44 8.35
C PHE A 29 14.84 -6.77 8.83
N GLU A 30 14.74 -7.09 10.12
CA GLU A 30 15.20 -8.38 10.66
C GLU A 30 14.38 -9.54 10.08
N GLU A 31 13.05 -9.44 10.09
CA GLU A 31 12.18 -10.46 9.49
C GLU A 31 12.51 -10.67 8.00
N LEU A 32 12.78 -9.61 7.23
CA LEU A 32 13.15 -9.73 5.81
C LEU A 32 14.53 -10.35 5.60
N LEU A 33 15.48 -10.14 6.51
CA LEU A 33 16.81 -10.74 6.43
C LEU A 33 16.78 -12.24 6.77
N GLU A 34 15.96 -12.64 7.74
CA GLU A 34 15.77 -14.02 8.16
C GLU A 34 14.99 -14.84 7.12
N MET A 35 14.06 -14.23 6.40
CA MET A 35 13.28 -14.92 5.39
C MET A 35 14.09 -15.23 4.12
N ASP A 36 13.99 -16.47 3.65
CA ASP A 36 14.46 -16.84 2.31
C ASP A 36 13.38 -16.51 1.28
N ILE A 37 13.55 -15.33 0.68
CA ILE A 37 12.65 -14.77 -0.32
C ILE A 37 13.30 -14.95 -1.69
N SER A 38 12.56 -15.49 -2.66
CA SER A 38 13.05 -15.58 -4.03
C SER A 38 13.18 -14.20 -4.68
N GLN A 39 14.10 -14.07 -5.63
CA GLN A 39 14.33 -12.82 -6.34
C GLN A 39 13.08 -12.32 -7.08
N ASP A 40 12.26 -13.23 -7.63
CA ASP A 40 11.01 -12.89 -8.30
C ASP A 40 10.04 -12.18 -7.36
N VAL A 41 9.93 -12.64 -6.11
CA VAL A 41 9.06 -12.03 -5.10
C VAL A 41 9.60 -10.67 -4.66
N CYS A 42 10.92 -10.57 -4.48
CA CYS A 42 11.59 -9.31 -4.18
C CYS A 42 11.37 -8.25 -5.27
N SER A 43 11.42 -8.67 -6.54
CA SER A 43 11.19 -7.82 -7.71
C SER A 43 9.71 -7.47 -7.85
N TYR A 44 8.80 -8.42 -7.64
CA TYR A 44 7.36 -8.19 -7.70
C TYR A 44 6.88 -7.11 -6.71
N PHE A 45 7.45 -7.06 -5.51
CA PHE A 45 7.09 -6.07 -4.50
C PHE A 45 7.94 -4.79 -4.51
N ASN A 46 8.91 -4.67 -5.43
CA ASN A 46 9.89 -3.58 -5.48
C ASN A 46 10.56 -3.33 -4.12
N ILE A 47 10.99 -4.40 -3.44
CA ILE A 47 11.56 -4.30 -2.09
C ILE A 47 12.84 -3.45 -2.11
N LYS A 48 13.62 -3.48 -3.19
CA LYS A 48 14.85 -2.68 -3.35
C LYS A 48 14.56 -1.18 -3.20
N ASP A 49 13.61 -0.67 -3.97
CA ASP A 49 13.24 0.76 -3.97
C ASP A 49 12.68 1.21 -2.60
N LEU A 50 12.03 0.30 -1.87
CA LEU A 50 11.53 0.58 -0.52
C LEU A 50 12.63 0.62 0.53
N VAL A 51 13.76 -0.04 0.27
CA VAL A 51 14.88 -0.16 1.22
C VAL A 51 15.94 0.91 1.01
N GLU A 52 16.17 1.33 -0.24
CA GLU A 52 17.17 2.35 -0.60
C GLU A 52 17.09 3.64 0.24
N PRO A 53 15.91 4.23 0.52
CA PRO A 53 15.82 5.43 1.35
C PRO A 53 16.38 5.25 2.76
N TYR A 54 16.43 4.02 3.27
CA TYR A 54 16.93 3.71 4.61
C TYR A 54 18.46 3.57 4.68
N LEU A 55 19.18 3.63 3.55
CA LEU A 55 20.64 3.67 3.53
C LEU A 55 21.21 4.96 4.13
N HIS A 56 20.43 6.04 4.10
CA HIS A 56 20.80 7.33 4.69
C HIS A 56 20.43 7.42 6.19
N ASN A 57 19.67 6.48 6.73
CA ASN A 57 19.29 6.46 8.14
C ASN A 57 20.37 5.77 8.98
N ILE A 58 20.94 6.47 9.97
CA ILE A 58 22.06 6.00 10.80
C ILE A 58 21.76 4.63 11.44
N ASP A 59 20.57 4.46 12.01
CA ASP A 59 20.19 3.25 12.75
C ASP A 59 19.89 2.04 11.86
N LEU A 60 19.46 2.29 10.62
CA LEU A 60 18.96 1.25 9.70
C LEU A 60 19.92 0.96 8.55
N LYS A 61 20.91 1.82 8.32
CA LYS A 61 21.87 1.72 7.22
C LYS A 61 22.51 0.35 7.10
N THR A 62 22.97 -0.21 8.22
CA THR A 62 23.63 -1.53 8.26
C THR A 62 22.69 -2.66 7.87
N LYS A 63 21.43 -2.61 8.32
CA LYS A 63 20.39 -3.60 7.99
C LYS A 63 19.94 -3.47 6.53
N ALA A 64 19.75 -2.25 6.05
CA ALA A 64 19.41 -1.96 4.66
C ALA A 64 20.50 -2.45 3.69
N ASP A 65 21.77 -2.14 3.97
CA ASP A 65 22.91 -2.57 3.16
C ASP A 65 23.03 -4.11 3.12
N ARG A 66 22.86 -4.79 4.26
CA ARG A 66 22.84 -6.26 4.31
C ARG A 66 21.71 -6.85 3.49
N LEU A 67 20.51 -6.26 3.54
CA LEU A 67 19.36 -6.75 2.81
C LEU A 67 19.56 -6.59 1.30
N LEU A 68 20.05 -5.44 0.85
CA LEU A 68 20.37 -5.20 -0.55
C LEU A 68 21.44 -6.17 -1.06
N LYS A 69 22.51 -6.40 -0.30
CA LYS A 69 23.54 -7.40 -0.64
C LYS A 69 22.98 -8.82 -0.71
N LYS A 70 22.04 -9.21 0.17
CA LYS A 70 21.36 -10.50 0.10
C LYS A 70 20.58 -10.64 -1.22
N MET A 71 19.90 -9.58 -1.64
CA MET A 71 19.12 -9.56 -2.88
C MET A 71 20.01 -9.57 -4.13
N GLU A 72 21.15 -8.89 -4.12
CA GLU A 72 22.13 -8.92 -5.21
C GLU A 72 22.79 -10.29 -5.37
N LYS A 73 23.17 -10.95 -4.27
CA LYS A 73 23.72 -12.31 -4.30
C LYS A 73 22.72 -13.35 -4.79
N ALA A 74 21.43 -13.14 -4.53
CA ALA A 74 20.36 -13.97 -5.05
C ALA A 74 20.08 -13.72 -6.54
N SER A 75 20.69 -12.67 -7.13
CA SER A 75 20.61 -12.41 -8.56
C SER A 75 21.71 -13.16 -9.32
N PRO A 76 21.38 -14.13 -10.19
CA PRO A 76 22.25 -14.35 -11.34
C PRO A 76 22.28 -13.03 -12.12
N ALA A 77 23.44 -12.65 -12.62
CA ALA A 77 23.59 -11.48 -13.50
C ALA A 77 22.78 -11.70 -14.80
N GLY A 78 21.47 -11.43 -14.75
CA GLY A 78 20.57 -11.44 -15.90
C GLY A 78 20.50 -10.03 -16.49
N PRO A 79 20.48 -9.90 -17.83
CA PRO A 79 20.75 -8.63 -18.48
C PRO A 79 19.68 -7.61 -18.11
N THR A 80 20.14 -6.41 -17.77
CA THR A 80 19.34 -5.20 -17.73
C THR A 80 18.54 -5.14 -19.03
N ARG A 81 17.25 -5.44 -18.94
CA ARG A 81 16.29 -5.31 -20.03
C ARG A 81 16.16 -3.82 -20.31
N LYS A 82 17.09 -3.28 -21.10
CA LYS A 82 16.97 -1.96 -21.72
C LYS A 82 15.62 -1.98 -22.42
N ARG A 83 14.67 -1.20 -21.91
CA ARG A 83 13.45 -0.89 -22.66
C ARG A 83 13.94 -0.32 -23.99
N PRO A 84 13.51 -0.83 -25.16
CA PRO A 84 13.85 -0.17 -26.41
C PRO A 84 13.26 1.24 -26.35
N PHE A 85 14.14 2.25 -26.42
CA PHE A 85 13.74 3.62 -26.74
C PHE A 85 13.17 3.58 -28.15
N THR A 86 11.88 3.88 -28.29
CA THR A 86 11.32 4.27 -29.59
C THR A 86 11.63 5.73 -29.81
N GLU A 87 12.85 6.02 -30.26
CA GLU A 87 13.10 7.16 -31.14
C GLU A 87 12.67 6.70 -32.53
N ASN A 88 11.57 7.25 -33.04
CA ASN A 88 11.31 7.23 -34.47
C ASN A 88 11.20 8.69 -34.91
N GLU A 89 12.38 9.23 -35.21
CA GLU A 89 12.57 10.25 -36.23
C GLU A 89 11.95 9.79 -37.56
N GLY A 90 11.66 10.78 -38.41
CA GLY A 90 10.79 10.66 -39.58
C GLY A 90 11.13 9.51 -40.52
N ILE A 91 10.08 8.78 -40.90
CA ILE A 91 10.10 7.93 -42.09
C ILE A 91 9.17 8.58 -43.10
N GLU A 92 9.78 9.32 -44.03
CA GLU A 92 9.16 9.73 -45.28
C GLU A 92 8.67 8.48 -46.03
N PHE A 93 7.36 8.35 -46.23
CA PHE A 93 6.83 7.41 -47.21
C PHE A 93 6.31 8.17 -48.43
N GLY A 94 7.05 7.98 -49.53
CA GLY A 94 6.76 8.50 -50.84
C GLY A 94 5.37 8.11 -51.36
N ARG A 95 4.63 9.16 -51.72
CA ARG A 95 3.63 9.29 -52.79
C ARG A 95 3.28 8.02 -53.60
N LYS A 96 2.04 7.55 -53.46
CA LYS A 96 1.19 7.18 -54.61
C LYS A 96 -0.18 7.84 -54.47
N LYS A 97 -0.60 8.49 -55.56
CA LYS A 97 -1.77 9.35 -55.70
C LYS A 97 -3.04 8.51 -55.93
N THR A 98 -4.09 8.73 -55.14
CA THR A 98 -5.50 8.64 -55.59
C THR A 98 -6.32 9.68 -54.83
N SER A 99 -6.90 10.61 -55.57
CA SER A 99 -7.72 11.75 -55.13
C SER A 99 -9.10 11.33 -54.57
N PRO A 100 -9.84 12.24 -53.90
CA PRO A 100 -10.82 11.93 -52.87
C PRO A 100 -12.25 11.81 -53.43
N THR A 101 -13.09 10.97 -52.82
CA THR A 101 -14.54 11.03 -53.01
C THR A 101 -15.23 11.16 -51.65
N LEU A 102 -15.94 12.28 -51.50
CA LEU A 102 -16.81 12.66 -50.40
C LEU A 102 -18.00 11.69 -50.30
N THR A 103 -18.22 11.06 -49.14
CA THR A 103 -19.57 10.68 -48.68
C THR A 103 -19.64 10.58 -47.15
N ALA A 104 -20.36 11.56 -46.58
CA ALA A 104 -21.17 11.67 -45.34
C ALA A 104 -20.97 10.75 -44.11
N PRO A 105 -21.23 11.27 -42.88
CA PRO A 105 -21.14 10.52 -41.64
C PRO A 105 -22.33 9.55 -41.46
N LYS A 106 -22.01 8.28 -41.22
CA LYS A 106 -22.98 7.22 -40.88
C LYS A 106 -23.56 7.49 -39.48
N GLN A 107 -24.83 7.88 -39.43
CA GLN A 107 -25.63 7.97 -38.22
C GLN A 107 -25.66 6.60 -37.51
N ARG A 108 -25.34 6.59 -36.21
CA ARG A 108 -25.57 5.44 -35.32
C ARG A 108 -27.08 5.26 -35.16
N ALA A 109 -27.60 4.10 -35.56
CA ALA A 109 -28.96 3.70 -35.19
C ALA A 109 -29.03 3.41 -33.67
N PRO A 110 -30.15 3.71 -33.00
CA PRO A 110 -30.35 3.40 -31.59
C PRO A 110 -30.49 1.90 -31.37
N ILE A 111 -29.78 1.36 -30.39
CA ILE A 111 -29.93 -0.04 -29.95
C ILE A 111 -31.27 -0.16 -29.23
N ALA A 112 -32.19 -0.93 -29.81
CA ALA A 112 -33.46 -1.30 -29.18
C ALA A 112 -33.20 -2.19 -27.95
N ILE A 113 -33.54 -1.69 -26.76
CA ILE A 113 -33.55 -2.49 -25.53
C ILE A 113 -34.87 -3.27 -25.51
N ALA A 114 -34.79 -4.58 -25.73
CA ALA A 114 -35.92 -5.47 -25.56
C ALA A 114 -36.30 -5.57 -24.07
N VAL A 115 -37.40 -4.93 -23.69
CA VAL A 115 -38.04 -5.08 -22.39
C VAL A 115 -38.74 -6.45 -22.36
N ARG A 116 -38.16 -7.42 -21.65
CA ARG A 116 -38.89 -8.62 -21.19
C ARG A 116 -39.01 -8.57 -19.68
N SER A 117 -40.21 -8.23 -19.24
CA SER A 117 -40.68 -8.23 -17.86
C SER A 117 -40.91 -9.65 -17.34
N ASN A 118 -40.35 -9.95 -16.16
CA ASN A 118 -40.95 -10.66 -15.01
C ASN A 118 -39.94 -11.56 -14.29
N SER A 119 -39.11 -10.95 -13.45
CA SER A 119 -38.68 -11.59 -12.20
C SER A 119 -39.01 -10.66 -11.04
N ARG A 120 -39.94 -11.15 -10.21
CA ARG A 120 -40.52 -10.48 -9.05
C ARG A 120 -39.45 -10.43 -7.96
N ILE A 121 -38.59 -9.42 -7.97
CA ILE A 121 -37.68 -9.14 -6.85
C ILE A 121 -38.57 -8.58 -5.73
N PRO A 122 -38.68 -9.23 -4.56
CA PRO A 122 -39.30 -8.58 -3.41
C PRO A 122 -38.33 -7.50 -2.91
N MET A 123 -38.53 -6.28 -3.41
CA MET A 123 -38.00 -5.06 -2.82
C MET A 123 -38.57 -4.94 -1.40
N LYS A 124 -37.77 -5.30 -0.39
CA LYS A 124 -38.10 -4.95 0.99
C LYS A 124 -38.11 -3.42 1.11
N PRO A 125 -39.10 -2.84 1.79
CA PRO A 125 -39.08 -1.41 2.07
C PRO A 125 -37.85 -1.10 2.94
N ILE A 126 -37.01 -0.18 2.48
CA ILE A 126 -35.97 0.44 3.29
C ILE A 126 -36.70 1.39 4.24
N ASN A 127 -37.27 0.81 5.30
CA ASN A 127 -37.72 1.55 6.47
C ASN A 127 -37.04 0.91 7.66
N GLY A 128 -35.94 1.52 8.06
CA GLY A 128 -35.13 1.08 9.18
C GLY A 128 -34.02 2.09 9.38
N ASN A 129 -34.27 3.04 10.29
CA ASN A 129 -33.25 3.82 10.98
C ASN A 129 -32.26 2.84 11.64
N SER A 130 -31.31 2.36 10.85
CA SER A 130 -30.17 1.60 11.31
C SER A 130 -29.05 2.60 11.42
N ILE A 131 -29.00 3.30 12.55
CA ILE A 131 -27.77 3.93 13.01
C ILE A 131 -26.83 2.75 13.27
N GLN A 132 -26.15 2.27 12.21
CA GLN A 132 -24.95 1.50 12.38
C GLN A 132 -23.92 2.49 12.92
N MET A 133 -23.94 2.66 14.25
CA MET A 133 -22.82 3.23 14.97
C MET A 133 -21.60 2.44 14.53
N ASN A 134 -20.75 3.12 13.78
CA ASN A 134 -19.56 2.57 13.18
C ASN A 134 -18.70 2.07 14.36
N ARG A 135 -18.62 0.75 14.59
CA ARG A 135 -17.89 0.17 15.75
C ARG A 135 -16.47 0.74 15.88
N TYR A 136 -15.90 1.16 14.75
CA TYR A 136 -14.64 1.87 14.66
C TYR A 136 -14.62 3.24 15.38
N GLU A 137 -15.68 4.04 15.23
CA GLU A 137 -15.79 5.34 15.92
C GLU A 137 -15.98 5.17 17.43
N GLU A 138 -16.75 4.17 17.86
CA GLU A 138 -16.97 3.92 19.27
C GLU A 138 -15.68 3.43 19.97
N ASP A 139 -14.95 2.51 19.33
CA ASP A 139 -13.63 2.07 19.81
C ASP A 139 -12.60 3.21 19.86
N ARG A 140 -12.65 4.11 18.87
CA ARG A 140 -11.78 5.29 18.84
C ARG A 140 -12.11 6.24 19.99
N ARG A 141 -13.39 6.52 20.25
CA ARG A 141 -13.83 7.36 21.38
C ARG A 141 -13.43 6.76 22.72
N ARG A 142 -13.61 5.44 22.91
CA ARG A 142 -13.19 4.73 24.14
C ARG A 142 -11.68 4.80 24.38
N LYS A 143 -10.86 4.66 23.33
CA LYS A 143 -9.39 4.79 23.45
C LYS A 143 -8.96 6.20 23.82
N ILE A 144 -9.56 7.22 23.20
CA ILE A 144 -9.26 8.62 23.50
C ILE A 144 -9.62 8.95 24.95
N LEU A 145 -10.79 8.51 25.41
CA LEU A 145 -11.25 8.73 26.79
C LEU A 145 -10.31 8.07 27.81
N LYS A 146 -9.86 6.83 27.54
CA LYS A 146 -8.91 6.12 28.41
C LYS A 146 -7.56 6.83 28.49
N ILE A 147 -7.08 7.41 27.39
CA ILE A 147 -5.83 8.19 27.37
C ILE A 147 -5.99 9.48 28.19
N GLN A 148 -7.13 10.18 28.07
CA GLN A 148 -7.39 11.39 28.85
C GLN A 148 -7.47 11.09 30.36
N GLN A 149 -8.16 10.01 30.75
CA GLN A 149 -8.23 9.58 32.15
C GLN A 149 -6.85 9.23 32.72
N MET A 150 -6.01 8.49 31.98
CA MET A 150 -4.65 8.18 32.45
C MET A 150 -3.76 9.43 32.57
N LYS A 151 -3.96 10.44 31.72
CA LYS A 151 -3.25 11.72 31.82
C LYS A 151 -3.67 12.49 33.07
N GLN A 152 -4.98 12.59 33.35
CA GLN A 152 -5.48 13.25 34.57
C GLN A 152 -4.98 12.56 35.84
N VAL A 153 -5.04 11.23 35.93
CA VAL A 153 -4.51 10.48 37.09
C VAL A 153 -2.98 10.69 37.25
N GLY A 154 -2.25 10.80 36.14
CA GLY A 154 -0.81 11.11 36.17
C GLY A 154 -0.51 12.53 36.66
N GLU A 155 -1.36 13.50 36.33
CA GLU A 155 -1.24 14.89 36.79
C GLU A 155 -1.64 15.04 38.27
N GLU A 156 -2.71 14.38 38.71
CA GLU A 156 -3.12 14.35 40.13
C GLU A 156 -2.02 13.76 41.02
N LYS A 157 -1.43 12.62 40.62
CA LYS A 157 -0.29 12.04 41.36
C LYS A 157 0.95 12.93 41.36
N ARG A 158 1.16 13.73 40.33
CA ARG A 158 2.26 14.71 40.30
C ARG A 158 1.99 15.88 41.25
N MET A 159 0.75 16.36 41.30
CA MET A 159 0.34 17.43 42.21
C MET A 159 0.34 16.98 43.67
N GLU A 160 -0.08 15.75 43.96
CA GLU A 160 -0.02 15.15 45.30
C GLU A 160 1.43 15.05 45.79
N ASN A 161 2.35 14.54 44.97
CA ASN A 161 3.77 14.48 45.32
C ASN A 161 4.40 15.87 45.52
N LEU A 162 3.97 16.87 44.74
CA LEU A 162 4.44 18.25 44.90
C LEU A 162 3.93 18.88 46.21
N ASN A 163 2.70 18.57 46.61
CA ASN A 163 2.13 19.03 47.88
C ASN A 163 2.77 18.36 49.09
N VAL A 164 3.05 17.06 49.03
CA VAL A 164 3.81 16.34 50.07
C VAL A 164 5.20 16.95 50.23
N PHE A 165 5.88 17.28 49.13
CA PHE A 165 7.20 17.93 49.17
C PHE A 165 7.16 19.36 49.75
N LYS A 166 6.06 20.10 49.57
CA LYS A 166 5.88 21.43 50.17
C LYS A 166 5.58 21.37 51.67
N MET A 167 4.82 20.37 52.12
CA MET A 167 4.48 20.20 53.54
C MET A 167 5.64 19.63 54.37
N ALA A 168 6.56 18.88 53.77
CA ALA A 168 7.76 18.38 54.43
C ALA A 168 8.88 19.43 54.62
N ARG A 169 8.66 20.68 54.20
CA ARG A 169 9.65 21.78 54.23
C ARG A 169 9.25 22.94 55.17
N LEU A 170 8.19 22.76 55.96
CA LEU A 170 7.81 23.59 57.11
C LEU A 170 8.14 22.83 58.39
#